data_AF-A0A6P1CJG8-F1
#
_entry.id   AF-A0A6P1CJG8-F1
#
_cell.length_a   1.000
_cell.length_b   1.000
_cell.length_c   1.000
_cell.angle_alpha   90.00
_cell.angle_beta   90.00
_cell.angle_gamma   90.00
#
_symmetry.space_group_name_H-M   'P 1'
#
loop_
_entity.id
_entity.type
_entity.pdbx_description
1 polymer ?
#
loop_
_entity_poly.entity_id
_entity_poly.type
_entity_poly.pdbx_seq_one_letter_code
_entity_poly.pdbx_strand_id
1 'polypeptide(L)'
;MLNTSHETSLLAEPSSDDRISDRTLGYVTQTARDDVFDMVANACVEAGITRANIARRLGKDPAQVSRLLNTPGNWTIDTIAELLFAIDGSFLRAERHWPQREALSNRRHSTCVTESSGSFGKAEWNSRAPTQNVAKTAAGLGGVHWQK
;
A
#
# COMPACT_ATOMS: atom_id res chain seq x y z
N MET A 1 -27.19 33.44 25.28
CA MET A 1 -25.83 32.88 25.24
C MET A 1 -25.69 32.07 23.96
N LEU A 2 -24.96 32.58 22.96
CA LEU A 2 -24.63 31.82 21.76
C LEU A 2 -23.32 31.08 22.03
N ASN A 3 -23.36 29.75 21.95
CA ASN A 3 -22.19 28.90 22.13
C ASN A 3 -21.45 28.84 20.79
N THR A 4 -20.43 29.68 20.60
CA THR A 4 -19.49 29.57 19.48
C THR A 4 -18.48 28.47 19.78
N SER A 5 -18.94 27.22 19.73
CA SER A 5 -18.03 26.08 19.60
C SER A 5 -17.51 26.10 18.17
N HIS A 6 -16.30 26.62 17.96
CA HIS A 6 -15.57 26.38 16.72
C HIS A 6 -15.26 24.89 16.66
N GLU A 7 -16.14 24.15 15.99
CA GLU A 7 -15.94 22.74 15.70
C GLU A 7 -14.78 22.64 14.70
N THR A 8 -13.56 22.53 15.20
CA THR A 8 -12.39 22.15 14.38
C THR A 8 -12.48 20.67 14.04
N SER A 9 -13.55 20.28 13.36
CA SER A 9 -13.57 19.00 12.67
C SER A 9 -12.46 19.05 11.63
N LEU A 10 -11.54 18.08 11.68
CA LEU A 10 -10.43 17.97 10.72
C LEU A 10 -10.92 17.86 9.27
N LEU A 11 -12.20 17.52 9.10
CA LEU A 11 -12.92 17.38 7.85
C LEU A 11 -14.01 18.46 7.69
N ALA A 12 -13.94 19.61 8.36
CA ALA A 12 -14.87 20.70 8.06
C ALA A 12 -14.48 21.37 6.72
N GLU A 13 -15.48 21.87 5.98
CA GLU A 13 -15.23 22.74 4.83
C GLU A 13 -14.63 24.07 5.34
N PRO A 14 -13.55 24.59 4.72
CA PRO A 14 -13.02 25.90 5.08
C PRO A 14 -14.05 26.98 4.70
N SER A 15 -14.74 27.52 5.69
CA SER A 15 -15.85 28.48 5.51
C SER A 15 -15.48 29.93 5.87
N SER A 16 -14.30 30.13 6.47
CA SER A 16 -13.80 31.42 6.96
C SER A 16 -12.50 31.80 6.25
N ASP A 17 -12.18 33.09 6.22
CA ASP A 17 -10.86 33.62 5.82
C ASP A 17 -9.76 33.34 6.87
N ASP A 18 -10.11 32.70 7.98
CA ASP A 18 -9.17 32.28 9.01
C ASP A 18 -8.11 31.31 8.47
N ARG A 19 -6.91 31.42 9.02
CA ARG A 19 -5.81 30.50 8.70
C ARG A 19 -6.19 29.06 9.08
N ILE A 20 -6.07 28.15 8.12
CA ILE A 20 -6.20 26.70 8.34
C ILE A 20 -5.10 26.24 9.31
N SER A 21 -5.48 25.42 10.29
CA SER A 21 -4.52 24.89 11.27
C SER A 21 -3.45 24.01 10.59
N ASP A 22 -2.21 24.10 11.07
CA ASP A 22 -1.10 23.27 10.55
C ASP A 22 -1.40 21.77 10.72
N ARG A 23 -2.18 21.40 11.75
CA ARG A 23 -2.65 20.02 11.98
C ARG A 23 -3.58 19.55 10.85
N THR A 24 -4.54 20.38 10.45
CA THR A 24 -5.47 20.07 9.36
C THR A 24 -4.72 19.94 8.03
N LEU A 25 -3.80 20.86 7.75
CA LEU A 25 -2.95 20.78 6.55
C LEU A 25 -2.06 19.52 6.56
N GLY A 26 -1.47 19.19 7.71
CA GLY A 26 -0.68 17.96 7.87
C GLY A 26 -1.50 16.71 7.60
N TYR A 27 -2.74 16.66 8.07
CA TYR A 27 -3.66 15.56 7.79
C TYR A 27 -3.98 15.45 6.30
N VAL A 28 -4.46 16.53 5.66
CA VAL A 28 -4.85 16.53 4.23
C VAL A 28 -3.66 16.16 3.33
N THR A 29 -2.48 16.70 3.62
CA THR A 29 -1.26 16.40 2.84
C THR A 29 -0.79 14.96 3.04
N GLN A 30 -0.94 14.39 4.22
CA GLN A 30 -0.63 12.98 4.45
C GLN A 30 -1.61 12.06 3.73
N THR A 31 -2.91 12.32 3.82
CA THR A 31 -3.94 11.56 3.09
C THR A 31 -3.67 11.55 1.59
N ALA A 32 -3.36 12.71 0.99
CA ALA A 32 -3.02 12.77 -0.42
C ALA A 32 -1.77 11.95 -0.80
N ARG A 33 -0.77 11.86 0.09
CA ARG A 33 0.43 11.02 -0.13
C ARG A 33 0.07 9.54 -0.06
N ASP A 34 -0.75 9.16 0.90
CA ASP A 34 -1.21 7.78 1.08
C ASP A 34 -2.05 7.34 -0.13
N ASP A 35 -3.00 8.16 -0.58
CA ASP A 35 -3.86 7.87 -1.75
C ASP A 35 -3.03 7.66 -3.03
N VAL A 36 -2.04 8.53 -3.27
CA VAL A 36 -1.14 8.40 -4.42
C VAL A 36 -0.25 7.16 -4.30
N PHE A 37 0.25 6.86 -3.10
CA PHE A 37 1.04 5.66 -2.87
C PHE A 37 0.23 4.40 -3.15
N ASP A 38 -0.99 4.33 -2.63
CA ASP A 38 -1.91 3.21 -2.83
C ASP A 38 -2.27 3.06 -4.31
N MET A 39 -2.50 4.15 -5.04
CA MET A 39 -2.71 4.12 -6.49
C MET A 39 -1.55 3.44 -7.23
N VAL A 40 -0.30 3.84 -6.94
CA VAL A 40 0.90 3.25 -7.57
C VAL A 40 1.12 1.81 -7.13
N ALA A 41 0.88 1.50 -5.86
CA ALA A 41 1.03 0.15 -5.31
C ALA A 41 0.02 -0.82 -5.94
N ASN A 42 -1.24 -0.39 -6.10
CA ASN A 42 -2.28 -1.16 -6.77
C ASN A 42 -1.93 -1.40 -8.24
N ALA A 43 -1.46 -0.38 -8.96
CA ALA A 43 -1.00 -0.55 -10.34
C ALA A 43 0.14 -1.58 -10.46
N CYS A 44 1.07 -1.64 -9.49
CA CYS A 44 2.11 -2.67 -9.46
C CYS A 44 1.54 -4.09 -9.32
N VAL A 45 0.55 -4.26 -8.43
CA VAL A 45 -0.12 -5.56 -8.19
C VAL A 45 -0.90 -5.98 -9.42
N GLU A 46 -1.68 -5.09 -10.01
CA GLU A 46 -2.50 -5.34 -11.20
C GLU A 46 -1.64 -5.71 -12.42
N ALA A 47 -0.53 -4.99 -12.64
CA ALA A 47 0.39 -5.28 -13.74
C ALA A 47 1.29 -6.50 -13.49
N GLY A 48 1.34 -7.04 -12.27
CA GLY A 48 2.21 -8.16 -11.89
C GLY A 48 3.71 -7.85 -12.09
N ILE A 49 4.11 -6.58 -11.99
CA ILE A 49 5.47 -6.13 -12.33
C ILE A 49 6.39 -6.14 -11.11
N THR A 50 7.65 -6.52 -11.31
CA THR A 50 8.66 -6.50 -10.26
C THR A 50 9.38 -5.15 -10.18
N ARG A 51 9.91 -4.81 -9.00
CA ARG A 51 10.74 -3.60 -8.78
C ARG A 51 11.94 -3.54 -9.73
N ALA A 52 12.55 -4.69 -10.05
CA ALA A 52 13.67 -4.79 -10.99
C ALA A 52 13.26 -4.43 -12.43
N ASN A 53 12.04 -4.82 -12.84
CA ASN A 53 11.52 -4.45 -14.16
C ASN A 53 11.28 -2.94 -14.25
N ILE A 54 10.69 -2.33 -13.21
CA ILE A 54 10.47 -0.88 -13.15
C ILE A 54 11.82 -0.14 -13.20
N ALA A 55 12.80 -0.55 -12.39
CA ALA A 55 14.14 0.04 -12.37
C ALA A 55 14.81 0.01 -13.75
N ARG A 56 14.73 -1.14 -14.45
CA ARG A 56 15.25 -1.27 -15.81
C ARG A 56 14.54 -0.37 -16.82
N ARG A 57 13.22 -0.22 -16.73
CA ARG A 57 12.43 0.67 -17.61
C ARG A 57 12.76 2.14 -17.40
N LEU A 58 12.97 2.53 -16.14
CA LEU A 58 13.30 3.91 -15.76
C LEU A 58 14.80 4.25 -15.88
N GLY A 59 15.67 3.26 -16.11
CA GLY A 59 17.12 3.46 -16.06
C GLY A 59 17.62 3.88 -14.66
N LYS A 60 16.91 3.49 -13.60
CA LYS A 60 17.23 3.84 -12.20
C LYS A 60 17.81 2.63 -11.46
N ASP A 61 18.47 2.87 -10.34
CA ASP A 61 19.00 1.81 -9.49
C ASP A 61 17.84 1.05 -8.77
N PRO A 62 17.88 -0.30 -8.68
CA PRO A 62 16.82 -1.08 -8.02
C PRO A 62 16.60 -0.71 -6.54
N ALA A 63 17.64 -0.26 -5.82
CA ALA A 63 17.49 0.19 -4.44
C ALA A 63 16.77 1.55 -4.37
N GLN A 64 16.96 2.43 -5.37
CA GLN A 64 16.16 3.66 -5.48
C GLN A 64 14.68 3.33 -5.67
N VAL A 65 14.34 2.44 -6.61
CA VAL A 65 12.94 2.02 -6.82
C VAL A 65 12.36 1.33 -5.59
N SER A 66 13.17 0.51 -4.90
CA SER A 66 12.73 -0.13 -3.66
C SER A 66 12.45 0.87 -2.54
N ARG A 67 13.25 1.95 -2.44
CA ARG A 67 12.98 3.03 -1.47
C ARG A 67 11.72 3.79 -1.80
N LEU A 68 11.49 4.09 -3.08
CA LEU A 68 10.25 4.73 -3.53
C LEU A 68 9.06 3.85 -3.12
N LEU A 69 9.03 2.59 -3.55
CA LEU A 69 7.86 1.71 -3.40
C LEU A 69 7.69 1.03 -2.03
N ASN A 70 8.48 1.42 -1.02
CA ASN A 70 8.37 0.85 0.34
C ASN A 70 7.51 1.70 1.28
N THR A 71 7.43 3.01 1.07
CA THR A 71 6.71 3.91 1.97
C THR A 71 6.24 5.16 1.22
N PRO A 72 5.07 5.74 1.58
CA PRO A 72 4.65 7.03 1.07
C PRO A 72 5.73 8.09 1.34
N GLY A 73 6.27 8.66 0.26
CA GLY A 73 7.35 9.64 0.32
C GLY A 73 6.92 11.02 -0.16
N ASN A 74 7.85 11.97 -0.13
CA ASN A 74 7.65 13.27 -0.78
C ASN A 74 7.93 13.14 -2.29
N TRP A 75 7.03 12.45 -2.99
CA TRP A 75 7.11 12.28 -4.44
C TRP A 75 6.69 13.55 -5.16
N THR A 76 7.38 13.86 -6.27
CA THR A 76 6.93 14.88 -7.22
C THR A 76 5.89 14.29 -8.17
N ILE A 77 5.10 15.16 -8.80
CA ILE A 77 4.16 14.77 -9.87
C ILE A 77 4.89 14.00 -10.98
N ASP A 78 6.07 14.48 -11.38
CA ASP A 78 6.91 13.82 -12.39
C ASP A 78 7.29 12.40 -11.97
N THR A 79 7.65 12.20 -10.70
CA THR A 79 8.02 10.88 -10.18
C THR A 79 6.85 9.90 -10.27
N ILE A 80 5.64 10.35 -9.91
CA ILE A 80 4.44 9.53 -9.95
C ILE A 80 4.09 9.17 -11.40
N ALA A 81 4.15 10.16 -12.31
CA ALA A 81 3.88 9.95 -13.73
C ALA A 81 4.90 8.99 -14.38
N GLU A 82 6.19 9.14 -14.09
CA GLU A 82 7.24 8.21 -14.53
C GLU A 82 6.97 6.79 -14.04
N LEU A 83 6.61 6.62 -12.77
CA LEU A 83 6.32 5.30 -12.19
C LEU A 83 5.12 4.63 -12.86
N LEU A 84 3.99 5.33 -12.97
CA LEU A 84 2.78 4.80 -13.59
C LEU A 84 3.04 4.39 -15.04
N PHE A 85 3.67 5.27 -15.82
CA PHE A 85 4.01 4.97 -17.21
C PHE A 85 4.97 3.77 -17.32
N ALA A 86 5.93 3.65 -16.40
CA ALA A 86 6.84 2.52 -16.35
C ALA A 86 6.19 1.22 -15.84
N ILE A 87 5.05 1.25 -15.16
CA ILE A 87 4.34 0.07 -14.67
C ILE A 87 3.51 -0.55 -15.79
N ASP A 88 2.56 0.22 -16.32
CA ASP A 88 1.54 -0.25 -17.28
C ASP A 88 1.30 0.70 -18.46
N GLY A 89 2.02 1.83 -18.52
CA GLY A 89 1.84 2.84 -19.56
C GLY A 89 0.69 3.82 -19.29
N SER A 90 0.09 3.78 -18.10
CA SER A 90 -0.95 4.73 -17.70
C SER A 90 -0.40 6.14 -17.44
N PHE A 91 -1.28 7.13 -17.54
CA PHE A 91 -0.98 8.51 -17.21
C PHE A 91 -1.58 8.87 -15.86
N LEU A 92 -0.86 9.68 -15.09
CA LEU A 92 -1.38 10.25 -13.86
C LEU A 92 -2.60 11.12 -14.15
N ARG A 93 -3.73 10.78 -13.53
CA ARG A 93 -4.96 11.57 -13.55
C ARG A 93 -5.36 11.91 -12.13
N ALA A 94 -5.37 13.20 -11.80
CA ALA A 94 -5.84 13.69 -10.53
C ALA A 94 -7.35 13.93 -10.57
N GLU A 95 -8.07 13.42 -9.58
CA GLU A 95 -9.50 13.69 -9.37
C GLU A 95 -9.70 14.42 -8.06
N ARG A 96 -10.74 15.27 -7.99
CA ARG A 96 -11.06 16.01 -6.77
C ARG A 96 -11.99 15.18 -5.91
N HIS A 97 -11.60 14.94 -4.67
CA HIS A 97 -12.36 14.21 -3.68
C HIS A 97 -12.95 15.17 -2.63
N TRP A 98 -14.22 14.96 -2.25
CA TRP A 98 -14.91 15.75 -1.22
C TRP A 98 -15.27 14.84 -0.03
N PRO A 99 -14.33 14.56 0.88
CA PRO A 99 -14.55 13.61 1.98
C PRO A 99 -15.71 14.04 2.89
N GLN A 100 -15.99 15.35 2.97
CA GLN A 100 -17.09 15.90 3.78
C GLN A 100 -18.47 15.54 3.23
N ARG A 101 -18.58 15.34 1.92
CA ARG A 101 -19.84 15.02 1.24
C ARG A 101 -20.13 13.52 1.26
N GLU A 102 -19.11 12.72 1.51
CA GLU A 102 -19.22 11.27 1.72
C GLU A 102 -19.64 10.90 3.14
N ALA A 103 -19.65 11.87 4.07
CA ALA A 103 -20.14 11.69 5.43
C ALA A 103 -21.67 11.53 5.49
N LEU A 104 -22.19 10.50 4.83
CA LEU A 104 -23.49 9.91 5.10
C LEU A 104 -23.29 8.47 5.58
N SER A 105 -23.64 8.28 6.86
CA SER A 105 -23.84 7.03 7.58
C SER A 105 -22.60 6.25 8.05
N ASN A 106 -22.03 6.70 9.18
CA ASN A 106 -21.67 5.75 10.23
C ASN A 106 -22.80 5.63 11.27
N ARG A 107 -24.03 5.35 10.82
CA ARG A 107 -25.02 4.65 11.67
C ARG A 107 -24.84 3.15 11.48
N ARG A 108 -23.65 2.62 11.75
CA ARG A 108 -23.53 1.20 12.06
C ARG A 108 -23.78 1.08 13.56
N HIS A 109 -25.04 0.77 13.85
CA HIS A 109 -25.49 0.20 15.10
C HIS A 109 -24.41 -0.68 15.73
N SER A 110 -24.09 -0.35 16.97
CA SER A 110 -23.58 -1.27 17.97
C SER A 110 -24.49 -2.49 18.06
N THR A 111 -23.97 -3.68 17.74
CA THR A 111 -24.26 -4.96 18.42
C THR A 111 -23.38 -6.05 17.83
N CYS A 112 -22.15 -6.21 18.34
CA CYS A 112 -21.50 -7.51 18.42
C CYS A 112 -20.52 -7.47 19.60
N VAL A 113 -21.07 -7.25 20.80
CA VAL A 113 -20.50 -7.84 22.01
C VAL A 113 -21.33 -9.09 22.24
N THR A 114 -20.96 -10.17 21.56
CA THR A 114 -21.35 -11.49 22.03
C THR A 114 -20.24 -11.89 23.00
N GLU A 115 -20.53 -11.80 24.30
CA GLU A 115 -19.76 -12.53 25.30
C GLU A 115 -19.81 -14.01 24.94
N SER A 116 -18.75 -14.49 24.29
CA SER A 116 -18.39 -15.90 24.33
C SER A 116 -17.07 -15.99 25.07
N SER A 117 -17.18 -16.24 26.37
CA SER A 117 -16.13 -16.86 27.17
C SER A 117 -15.71 -18.17 26.51
N GLY A 118 -14.63 -18.10 25.73
CA GLY A 118 -14.09 -19.25 25.00
C GLY A 118 -12.58 -19.12 24.83
N SER A 119 -11.85 -19.86 25.67
CA SER A 119 -10.40 -20.09 25.74
C SER A 119 -9.50 -19.57 24.60
N PHE A 120 -8.60 -18.66 24.97
CA PHE A 120 -7.42 -18.26 24.19
C PHE A 120 -6.43 -19.43 24.05
N GLY A 121 -6.44 -20.11 22.91
CA GLY A 121 -5.36 -20.98 22.47
C GLY A 121 -4.32 -20.18 21.69
N LYS A 122 -3.11 -20.03 22.25
CA LYS A 122 -1.93 -19.54 21.54
C LYS A 122 -1.54 -20.53 20.44
N ALA A 123 -1.49 -20.07 19.19
CA ALA A 123 -0.74 -20.70 18.11
C ALA A 123 0.04 -19.56 17.41
N GLU A 124 1.26 -19.26 17.85
CA GLU A 124 2.50 -19.92 17.39
C GLU A 124 2.58 -19.94 15.85
N TRP A 125 2.72 -18.75 15.28
CA TRP A 125 3.23 -18.57 13.93
C TRP A 125 4.75 -18.62 13.98
N ASN A 126 5.33 -19.80 13.78
CA ASN A 126 6.70 -19.89 13.30
C ASN A 126 6.93 -21.14 12.43
N SER A 127 7.39 -20.88 11.20
CA SER A 127 8.29 -21.70 10.39
C SER A 127 7.91 -23.15 10.07
N ARG A 128 7.48 -23.39 8.82
CA ARG A 128 7.87 -24.59 8.05
C ARG A 128 7.92 -24.28 6.56
N ALA A 129 9.13 -24.13 6.04
CA ALA A 129 9.43 -24.22 4.62
C ALA A 129 9.09 -25.62 4.09
N PRO A 130 8.66 -25.77 2.82
CA PRO A 130 8.48 -27.09 2.22
C PRO A 130 9.85 -27.68 1.86
N THR A 131 10.38 -28.58 2.68
CA THR A 131 11.43 -29.50 2.25
C THR A 131 10.80 -30.58 1.37
N GLN A 132 10.95 -30.46 0.06
CA GLN A 132 10.71 -31.58 -0.84
C GLN A 132 11.87 -32.56 -0.67
N ASN A 133 11.59 -33.70 -0.04
CA ASN A 133 12.49 -34.84 -0.01
C ASN A 133 11.70 -36.04 -0.50
N VAL A 134 11.79 -36.32 -1.80
CA VAL A 134 11.24 -37.53 -2.41
C VAL A 134 12.43 -38.37 -2.85
N ALA A 135 12.96 -39.16 -1.91
CA ALA A 135 13.82 -40.28 -2.26
C ALA A 135 12.91 -41.46 -2.64
N LYS A 136 13.00 -41.93 -3.88
CA LYS A 136 12.73 -43.34 -4.19
C LYS A 136 13.58 -43.83 -5.36
N THR A 137 14.56 -44.63 -4.94
CA THR A 137 15.43 -45.58 -5.64
C THR A 137 14.75 -46.38 -6.76
N ALA A 138 15.42 -46.52 -7.92
CA ALA A 138 16.02 -47.79 -8.40
C ALA A 138 16.12 -47.89 -9.95
N ALA A 139 17.26 -48.46 -10.38
CA ALA A 139 17.51 -49.28 -11.59
C ALA A 139 18.03 -48.62 -12.89
N GLY A 140 19.16 -49.18 -13.39
CA GLY A 140 19.64 -49.11 -14.78
C GLY A 140 20.96 -48.35 -14.98
N LEU A 141 22.14 -48.99 -14.86
CA LEU A 141 22.94 -49.61 -15.94
C LEU A 141 23.67 -48.64 -16.89
N GLY A 142 25.00 -48.79 -16.97
CA GLY A 142 25.92 -48.19 -17.97
C GLY A 142 26.81 -47.09 -17.39
N GLY A 143 28.13 -47.28 -17.18
CA GLY A 143 29.17 -47.26 -18.23
C GLY A 143 29.21 -45.86 -18.86
N VAL A 144 30.28 -45.05 -18.80
CA VAL A 144 31.55 -45.25 -19.51
C VAL A 144 32.64 -44.36 -18.89
N HIS A 145 33.81 -44.97 -18.79
CA HIS A 145 35.13 -44.46 -18.43
C HIS A 145 35.70 -43.53 -19.50
N TRP A 146 36.22 -42.36 -19.12
CA TRP A 146 37.32 -41.69 -19.83
C TRP A 146 38.23 -40.95 -18.83
N GLN A 147 39.49 -41.38 -18.78
CA GLN A 147 40.60 -40.68 -18.13
C GLN A 147 41.29 -39.74 -19.14
N LYS A 148 41.77 -38.62 -18.57
CA LYS A 148 42.91 -37.76 -18.91
C LYS A 148 42.96 -37.07 -20.26
#